data_AF-A0A0S8BYX1-F1
#
_entry.id   AF-A0A0S8BYX1-F1
#
_cell.length_a   1.000
_cell.length_b   1.000
_cell.length_c   1.000
_cell.angle_alpha   90.00
_cell.angle_beta   90.00
_cell.angle_gamma   90.00
#
_symmetry.space_group_name_H-M   'P 1'
#
loop_
_entity.id
_entity.type
_entity.pdbx_description
1 polymer ?
#
loop_
_entity_poly.entity_id
_entity_poly.type
_entity_poly.pdbx_seq_one_letter_code
_entity_poly.pdbx_strand_id
1 'polypeptide(L)' 'NVDEVFVQADEQVPYGVVAQVLAIVRQAGIGKMGLVTDPLTREPR' A
#
# COMPACT_ATOMS: atom_id res chain seq x y z
N ASN A 1 -16.20 8.77 7.50
CA ASN A 1 -15.03 8.18 8.17
C ASN A 1 -14.43 7.15 7.25
N VAL A 2 -13.15 7.30 6.91
CA VAL A 2 -12.40 6.27 6.20
C VAL A 2 -11.74 5.43 7.27
N ASP A 3 -12.21 4.21 7.44
CA ASP A 3 -11.78 3.34 8.55
C ASP A 3 -10.54 2.51 8.19
N GLU A 4 -10.26 2.36 6.89
CA GLU A 4 -9.17 1.57 6.33
C GLU A 4 -8.77 2.08 4.94
N VAL A 5 -7.49 1.94 4.59
CA VAL A 5 -6.99 2.21 3.23
C VAL A 5 -6.13 1.07 2.71
N PHE A 6 -6.14 0.90 1.38
CA PHE A 6 -5.27 -0.01 0.67
C PHE A 6 -4.26 0.81 -0.14
N VAL A 7 -2.98 0.58 0.11
CA VAL A 7 -1.88 1.19 -0.65
C VAL A 7 -1.45 0.17 -1.69
N GLN A 8 -1.50 0.52 -2.97
CA GLN A 8 -0.90 -0.31 -4.01
C GLN A 8 0.58 0.06 -4.14
N ALA A 9 1.45 -0.95 -4.05
CA ALA A 9 2.87 -0.80 -4.32
C ALA A 9 3.42 -2.10 -4.91
N ASP A 10 3.98 -2.01 -6.11
CA ASP A 10 4.59 -3.14 -6.82
C ASP A 10 6.12 -3.08 -6.73
N GLU A 11 6.80 -4.15 -7.13
CA GLU A 11 8.25 -4.34 -6.94
C GLU A 11 9.12 -3.17 -7.44
N GLN A 12 8.68 -2.49 -8.51
CA GLN A 12 9.36 -1.34 -9.09
C GLN A 12 9.30 -0.06 -8.23
N VAL A 13 8.46 -0.03 -7.19
CA VAL A 13 8.29 1.14 -6.32
C VAL A 13 9.33 1.10 -5.19
N PRO A 14 10.18 2.12 -5.05
CA PRO A 14 11.15 2.16 -3.97
C PRO A 14 10.46 2.14 -2.60
N TYR A 15 10.96 1.31 -1.68
CA TYR A 15 10.40 1.18 -0.34
C TYR A 15 10.23 2.52 0.40
N GLY A 16 11.18 3.46 0.23
CA GLY A 16 11.09 4.79 0.85
C GLY A 16 9.84 5.58 0.44
N VAL A 17 9.36 5.39 -0.80
CA VAL A 17 8.12 6.01 -1.29
C VAL A 17 6.92 5.39 -0.57
N VAL A 18 6.88 4.06 -0.43
CA VAL A 18 5.82 3.35 0.30
C VAL A 18 5.77 3.80 1.77
N ALA A 19 6.94 3.89 2.42
CA ALA A 19 7.05 4.35 3.80
C ALA A 19 6.54 5.79 4.00
N GLN A 20 6.82 6.68 3.05
CA GLN A 20 6.33 8.06 3.09
C GLN A 20 4.79 8.11 3.02
N VAL A 21 4.18 7.33 2.13
CA VAL A 21 2.71 7.26 2.00
C VAL A 21 2.08 6.72 3.30
N LEU A 22 2.63 5.64 3.86
CA LEU A 22 2.15 5.08 5.12
C LEU A 22 2.24 6.08 6.29
N ALA A 23 3.29 6.91 6.33
CA ALA A 23 3.43 7.96 7.33
C ALA A 23 2.34 9.05 7.19
N ILE A 24 2.04 9.49 5.97
CA ILE A 24 0.98 10.47 5.71
C ILE A 24 -0.39 9.93 6.13
N VAL A 25 -0.69 8.69 5.75
CA VAL A 25 -1.95 8.02 6.11
C VAL A 25 -2.12 7.91 7.63
N ARG A 26 -1.04 7.55 8.34
CA ARG A 26 -1.04 7.50 9.80
C ARG A 26 -1.28 8.87 10.43
N GLN A 27 -0.65 9.93 9.92
CA GLN A 27 -0.84 11.30 10.40
C GLN A 27 -2.28 11.80 10.19
N ALA A 28 -2.97 11.28 9.16
CA ALA A 28 -4.38 11.55 8.93
C ALA A 28 -5.33 10.78 9.88
N GLY A 29 -4.80 10.00 10.83
CA GLY A 29 -5.59 9.26 11.82
C GLY A 29 -6.12 7.91 11.35
N ILE A 30 -5.72 7.43 10.17
CA ILE A 30 -6.20 6.15 9.63
C ILE A 30 -5.34 5.02 10.20
N GLY A 31 -5.99 4.16 10.99
CA GLY A 31 -5.36 3.08 11.76
C GLY A 31 -5.06 1.82 10.94
N LYS A 32 -6.06 1.35 10.19
CA LYS A 32 -5.99 0.13 9.38
C LYS A 32 -5.47 0.42 7.98
N MET A 33 -4.46 -0.34 7.58
CA MET A 33 -3.82 -0.21 6.27
C MET A 33 -3.49 -1.59 5.73
N GLY A 34 -3.84 -1.83 4.47
CA GLY A 34 -3.40 -2.98 3.69
C GLY A 34 -2.43 -2.57 2.58
N LEU A 35 -1.49 -3.43 2.23
CA LEU A 35 -0.65 -3.29 1.04
C LEU A 35 -1.19 -4.25 -0.04
N VAL A 36 -1.38 -3.75 -1.24
CA VAL A 36 -1.80 -4.53 -2.40
C VAL A 36 -0.67 -4.49 -3.43
N THR A 37 -0.39 -5.63 -4.05
CA THR A 37 0.56 -5.75 -5.15
C THR A 37 -0.02 -6.66 -6.23
N ASP A 38 0.40 -6.44 -7.46
CA ASP A 38 0.17 -7.37 -8.54
C ASP A 38 0.89 -8.70 -8.26
N PRO A 39 0.27 -9.86 -8.60
CA PRO A 39 0.89 -11.15 -8.42
C PRO A 39 2.20 -11.25 -9.24
N LEU A 40 3.29 -11.65 -8.57
CA LEU A 40 4.64 -11.80 -9.16
C LEU A 40 4.66 -12.78 -10.37
N THR A 41 3.65 -13.65 -10.45
CA THR A 41 3.39 -14.54 -11.58
C THR A 41 1.93 -14.46 -11.95
N ARG A 42 1.63 -14.06 -13.19
CA ARG A 42 0.32 -14.36 -13.79
C ARG A 42 0.17 -15.86 -13.84
N GLU A 43 -0.74 -16.42 -13.05
CA GLU A 43 -1.25 -17.78 -13.27
C GLU A 43 -1.65 -17.88 -14.75
N PRO A 44 -1.10 -18.82 -15.55
CA PRO A 44 -1.55 -19.04 -16.91
C PRO A 44 -3.01 -19.48 -16.82
N ARG A 45 -3.90 -18.59 -17.23
CA ARG A 45 -5.35 -18.82 -17.23
C ARG A 45 -5.74 -19.84 -18.29
#